data_AF-A0A961DFX3-F1
#
_entry.id   AF-A0A961DFX3-F1
#
_cell.length_a   1.000
_cell.length_b   1.000
_cell.length_c   1.000
_cell.angle_alpha   90.00
_cell.angle_beta   90.00
_cell.angle_gamma   90.00
#
_symmetry.space_group_name_H-M   'P 1'
#
loop_
_entity.id
_entity.type
_entity.pdbx_description
1 polymer ?
#
loop_
_entity_poly.entity_id
_entity_poly.type
_entity_poly.pdbx_seq_one_letter_code
_entity_poly.pdbx_strand_id
1 'polypeptide(L)'
;MSLPVVIQERIERSFGLFRDLVECIDADALRSKLPGLPSNAVGMQLWCVVGARESYAQAIKAGQWAGFTCSLEVTTQKTAVAQALCRSAEGLLTELGGMDAFTDVQHRLVVDLLEHEAAHQGQLIRYLYGLRLPIPESWKSRFALEDHSPRLG
;
A
#
# COMPACT_ATOMS: atom_id res chain seq x y z
N MET A 1 -23.56 0.70 10.98
CA MET A 1 -22.62 0.35 9.89
C MET A 1 -22.35 -1.14 9.99
N SER A 2 -22.46 -1.90 8.90
CA SER A 2 -22.17 -3.34 8.92
C SER A 2 -20.66 -3.56 8.89
N LEU A 3 -20.19 -4.72 9.37
CA LEU A 3 -18.77 -5.07 9.32
C LEU A 3 -18.17 -5.02 7.90
N PRO A 4 -18.87 -5.46 6.84
CA PRO A 4 -18.39 -5.29 5.46
C PRO A 4 -18.15 -3.84 5.06
N VAL A 5 -19.02 -2.91 5.45
CA VAL A 5 -18.84 -1.47 5.16
C VAL A 5 -17.59 -0.93 5.86
N VAL A 6 -17.37 -1.31 7.12
CA VAL A 6 -16.15 -0.92 7.86
C VAL A 6 -14.91 -1.45 7.14
N ILE A 7 -14.91 -2.71 6.70
CA ILE A 7 -13.79 -3.31 5.99
C ILE A 7 -13.48 -2.54 4.70
N GLN A 8 -14.51 -2.26 3.90
CA GLN A 8 -14.36 -1.53 2.65
C GLN A 8 -13.76 -0.14 2.88
N GLU A 9 -14.29 0.63 3.84
CA GLU A 9 -13.74 1.94 4.21
C GLU A 9 -12.26 1.86 4.66
N ARG A 10 -11.90 0.79 5.38
CA ARG A 10 -10.52 0.58 5.85
C ARG A 10 -9.57 0.28 4.68
N ILE A 11 -10.01 -0.52 3.72
CA ILE A 11 -9.26 -0.83 2.49
C ILE A 11 -9.08 0.43 1.64
N GLU A 12 -10.17 1.12 1.32
CA GLU A 12 -10.14 2.33 0.49
C GLU A 12 -9.21 3.39 1.08
N ARG A 13 -9.27 3.59 2.40
CA ARG A 13 -8.36 4.49 3.11
C ARG A 13 -6.91 4.03 3.01
N SER A 14 -6.64 2.73 3.22
CA SER A 14 -5.27 2.19 3.10
C SER A 14 -4.71 2.42 1.70
N PHE A 15 -5.52 2.17 0.67
CA PHE A 15 -5.14 2.32 -0.73
C PHE A 15 -4.88 3.77 -1.11
N GLY A 16 -5.73 4.68 -0.61
CA GLY A 16 -5.55 6.11 -0.75
C GLY A 16 -4.20 6.59 -0.22
N LEU A 17 -3.74 6.08 0.94
CA LEU A 17 -2.43 6.45 1.49
C LEU A 17 -1.28 6.12 0.51
N PHE A 18 -1.28 4.94 -0.11
CA PHE A 18 -0.24 4.60 -1.08
C PHE A 18 -0.28 5.45 -2.35
N ARG A 19 -1.47 5.81 -2.82
CA ARG A 19 -1.62 6.74 -3.96
C ARG A 19 -1.04 8.11 -3.60
N ASP A 20 -1.46 8.68 -2.48
CA ASP A 20 -1.02 10.00 -2.02
C ASP A 20 0.51 10.03 -1.79
N LEU A 21 1.09 8.93 -1.30
CA LEU A 21 2.55 8.77 -1.21
C LEU A 21 3.23 8.89 -2.56
N VAL A 22 2.78 8.12 -3.56
CA VAL A 22 3.40 8.13 -4.89
C VAL A 22 3.23 9.49 -5.55
N GLU A 23 2.07 10.13 -5.40
CA GLU A 23 1.85 11.49 -5.89
C GLU A 23 2.83 12.49 -5.28
N CYS A 24 3.08 12.38 -3.97
CA CYS A 24 3.92 13.31 -3.21
C CYS A 24 5.43 13.21 -3.47
N ILE A 25 5.98 12.00 -3.66
CA ILE A 25 7.44 11.80 -3.83
C ILE A 25 7.90 11.98 -5.28
N ASP A 26 9.13 12.43 -5.48
CA ASP A 26 9.73 12.50 -6.82
C ASP A 26 10.04 11.12 -7.41
N ALA A 27 10.11 11.02 -8.74
CA ALA A 27 10.36 9.75 -9.43
C ALA A 27 11.69 9.10 -9.01
N ASP A 28 12.72 9.89 -8.71
CA ASP A 28 14.03 9.38 -8.30
C ASP A 28 13.97 8.67 -6.93
N ALA A 29 13.03 9.05 -6.06
CA ALA A 29 12.84 8.42 -4.76
C ALA A 29 12.52 6.92 -4.88
N LEU A 30 11.92 6.48 -5.99
CA LEU A 30 11.61 5.07 -6.26
C LEU A 30 12.87 4.20 -6.31
N ARG A 31 14.02 4.77 -6.67
CA ARG A 31 15.31 4.07 -6.72
C ARG A 31 16.04 4.09 -5.37
N SER A 32 15.60 4.92 -4.43
CA SER A 32 16.28 5.15 -3.16
C SER A 32 16.09 3.99 -2.18
N LYS A 33 17.14 3.72 -1.41
CA LYS A 33 17.20 2.74 -0.31
C LYS A 33 17.64 3.45 0.96
N LEU A 34 17.26 2.92 2.12
CA LEU A 34 17.76 3.44 3.39
C LEU A 34 19.28 3.24 3.49
N PRO A 35 20.06 4.31 3.69
CA PRO A 35 21.51 4.21 3.74
C PRO A 35 21.96 3.41 4.97
N GLY A 36 22.95 2.53 4.78
CA GLY A 36 23.54 1.74 5.86
C GLY A 36 22.64 0.64 6.43
N LEU A 37 21.49 0.34 5.80
CA LEU A 37 20.56 -0.71 6.25
C LEU A 37 20.20 -1.66 5.10
N PRO A 38 20.08 -2.97 5.37
CA PRO A 38 19.56 -3.91 4.39
C PRO A 38 18.11 -3.54 4.08
N SER A 39 17.89 -3.02 2.88
CA SER A 39 16.60 -2.48 2.46
C SER A 39 16.38 -2.63 0.95
N ASN A 40 15.12 -2.84 0.59
CA ASN A 40 14.67 -2.74 -0.79
C ASN A 40 14.53 -1.26 -1.19
N ALA A 41 14.51 -0.97 -2.49
CA ALA A 41 14.22 0.38 -2.94
C ALA A 41 12.74 0.72 -2.67
N VAL A 42 12.37 2.00 -2.57
CA VAL A 42 10.98 2.44 -2.39
C VAL A 42 10.07 1.82 -3.47
N GLY A 43 10.50 1.81 -4.73
CA GLY A 43 9.75 1.19 -5.82
C GLY A 43 9.51 -0.31 -5.62
N MET A 44 10.47 -1.03 -5.04
CA MET A 44 10.33 -2.46 -4.73
C MET A 44 9.40 -2.70 -3.54
N GLN A 45 9.31 -1.77 -2.59
CA GLN A 45 8.28 -1.82 -1.53
C GLN A 45 6.88 -1.72 -2.14
N LEU A 46 6.70 -0.78 -3.08
CA LEU A 46 5.43 -0.59 -3.77
C LEU A 46 5.08 -1.77 -4.69
N TRP A 47 6.08 -2.45 -5.25
CA TRP A 47 5.89 -3.72 -5.94
C TRP A 47 5.32 -4.82 -5.05
N CYS A 48 5.82 -4.95 -3.81
CA CYS A 48 5.23 -5.90 -2.85
C CYS A 48 3.77 -5.54 -2.54
N VAL A 49 3.45 -4.26 -2.40
CA VAL A 49 2.09 -3.78 -2.15
C VAL A 49 1.15 -4.13 -3.31
N VAL A 50 1.52 -3.81 -4.55
CA VAL A 50 0.73 -4.17 -5.74
C VAL A 50 0.56 -5.69 -5.82
N GLY A 51 1.65 -6.44 -5.67
CA GLY A 51 1.59 -7.90 -5.78
C GLY A 51 0.74 -8.54 -4.69
N ALA A 52 0.80 -8.03 -3.46
CA ALA A 52 -0.08 -8.49 -2.39
C ALA A 52 -1.55 -8.24 -2.75
N ARG A 53 -1.93 -7.03 -3.16
CA ARG A 53 -3.33 -6.74 -3.55
C ARG A 53 -3.85 -7.71 -4.61
N GLU A 54 -3.05 -7.95 -5.66
CA GLU A 54 -3.44 -8.86 -6.74
C GLU A 54 -3.51 -10.32 -6.28
N SER A 55 -2.53 -10.77 -5.49
CA SER A 55 -2.49 -12.14 -4.94
C SER A 55 -3.65 -12.40 -3.98
N TYR A 56 -3.93 -11.44 -3.09
CA TYR A 56 -5.05 -11.52 -2.15
C TYR A 56 -6.40 -11.42 -2.87
N ALA A 57 -6.54 -10.60 -3.92
CA ALA A 57 -7.77 -10.58 -4.73
C ALA A 57 -8.05 -11.96 -5.35
N GLN A 58 -7.02 -12.59 -5.93
CA GLN A 58 -7.14 -13.97 -6.45
C GLN A 58 -7.47 -14.97 -5.33
N ALA A 59 -6.84 -14.85 -4.17
CA ALA A 59 -7.07 -15.75 -3.04
C ALA A 59 -8.48 -15.61 -2.47
N ILE A 60 -9.00 -14.39 -2.36
CA ILE A 60 -10.35 -14.07 -1.88
C ILE A 60 -11.39 -14.65 -2.83
N LYS A 61 -11.18 -14.51 -4.14
CA LYS A 61 -12.02 -15.10 -5.18
C LYS A 61 -12.01 -16.64 -5.13
N ALA A 62 -10.83 -17.23 -4.94
CA ALA A 62 -10.67 -18.69 -4.91
C ALA A 62 -11.05 -19.32 -3.54
N GLY A 63 -11.19 -18.50 -2.49
CA GLY A 63 -11.39 -18.98 -1.12
C GLY A 63 -10.16 -19.66 -0.50
N GLN A 64 -8.97 -19.47 -1.06
CA GLN A 64 -7.71 -20.06 -0.60
C GLN A 64 -6.51 -19.35 -1.22
N TRP A 65 -5.33 -19.45 -0.59
CA TRP A 65 -4.10 -18.88 -1.15
C TRP A 65 -3.75 -19.52 -2.51
N ALA A 66 -3.48 -18.68 -3.51
CA ALA A 66 -3.24 -19.10 -4.90
C ALA A 66 -1.81 -18.81 -5.40
N GLY A 67 -0.91 -18.39 -4.50
CA GLY A 67 0.44 -17.98 -4.86
C GLY A 67 0.59 -16.47 -5.04
N PHE A 68 1.81 -16.03 -5.31
CA PHE A 68 2.14 -14.62 -5.49
C PHE A 68 2.13 -14.25 -6.99
N THR A 69 1.47 -13.13 -7.30
CA THR A 69 1.47 -12.50 -8.62
C THR A 69 1.68 -11.00 -8.48
N CYS A 70 2.28 -10.34 -9.47
CA CYS A 70 2.41 -8.89 -9.51
C CYS A 70 2.53 -8.39 -10.95
N SER A 71 1.61 -7.51 -11.35
CA SER A 71 1.59 -6.90 -12.68
C SER A 71 2.56 -5.72 -12.85
N LEU A 72 3.18 -5.23 -11.77
CA LEU A 72 4.14 -4.14 -11.84
C LEU A 72 5.51 -4.67 -12.28
N GLU A 73 5.89 -4.44 -13.53
CA GLU A 73 7.19 -4.86 -14.06
C GLU A 73 8.29 -3.81 -13.84
N VAL A 74 7.93 -2.52 -13.84
CA VAL A 74 8.88 -1.40 -13.78
C VAL A 74 8.67 -0.58 -12.52
N THR A 75 9.50 -0.83 -11.50
CA THR A 75 9.39 -0.21 -10.18
C THR A 75 10.01 1.19 -10.07
N THR A 76 10.69 1.64 -11.12
CA THR A 76 11.42 2.92 -11.13
C THR A 76 10.73 4.01 -11.94
N GLN A 77 9.55 3.73 -12.50
CA GLN A 77 8.74 4.69 -13.25
C GLN A 77 7.50 5.06 -12.46
N LYS A 78 7.41 6.32 -12.02
CA LYS A 78 6.32 6.83 -11.18
C LYS A 78 4.94 6.58 -11.77
N THR A 79 4.79 6.78 -13.09
CA THR A 79 3.53 6.53 -13.80
C THR A 79 3.13 5.05 -13.80
N ALA A 80 4.07 4.15 -14.08
CA ALA A 80 3.81 2.70 -14.06
C ALA A 80 3.41 2.22 -12.65
N VAL A 81 4.12 2.69 -11.62
CA VAL A 81 3.81 2.39 -10.21
C VAL A 81 2.42 2.92 -9.82
N ALA A 82 2.13 4.18 -10.12
CA ALA A 82 0.83 4.80 -9.81
C ALA A 82 -0.33 4.05 -10.48
N GLN A 83 -0.18 3.72 -11.76
CA GLN A 83 -1.20 2.97 -12.50
C GLN A 83 -1.39 1.56 -11.94
N ALA A 84 -0.31 0.87 -11.56
CA ALA A 84 -0.41 -0.47 -10.97
C ALA A 84 -1.09 -0.45 -9.59
N LEU A 85 -0.80 0.56 -8.75
CA LEU A 85 -1.51 0.76 -7.48
C LEU A 85 -3.00 1.02 -7.68
N CYS A 86 -3.37 1.80 -8.69
CA CYS A 86 -4.78 2.07 -9.03
C CYS A 86 -5.49 0.80 -9.50
N ARG A 87 -4.93 0.10 -10.49
CA ARG A 87 -5.52 -1.14 -11.03
C ARG A 87 -5.65 -2.24 -9.98
N SER A 88 -4.63 -2.44 -9.16
CA SER A 88 -4.66 -3.45 -8.10
C SER A 88 -5.67 -3.11 -7.00
N ALA A 89 -5.86 -1.82 -6.69
CA ALA A 89 -6.91 -1.36 -5.77
C ALA A 89 -8.31 -1.60 -6.35
N GLU A 90 -8.56 -1.18 -7.59
CA GLU A 90 -9.84 -1.38 -8.29
C GLU A 90 -10.19 -2.87 -8.43
N GLY A 91 -9.19 -3.70 -8.78
CA GLY A 91 -9.35 -5.14 -8.89
C GLY A 91 -9.82 -5.76 -7.58
N LEU A 92 -9.18 -5.43 -6.46
CA LEU A 92 -9.61 -5.94 -5.16
C LEU A 92 -11.01 -5.43 -4.78
N LEU A 93 -11.26 -4.13 -4.90
CA LEU A 93 -12.55 -3.54 -4.53
C LEU A 93 -13.71 -4.11 -5.36
N THR A 94 -13.46 -4.42 -6.63
CA THR A 94 -14.44 -5.09 -7.50
C THR A 94 -14.74 -6.50 -6.99
N GLU A 95 -13.71 -7.28 -6.64
CA GLU A 95 -13.90 -8.64 -6.12
C GLU A 95 -14.63 -8.63 -4.77
N LEU A 96 -14.36 -7.65 -3.89
CA LEU A 96 -15.08 -7.49 -2.62
C LEU A 96 -16.53 -7.03 -2.80
N GLY A 97 -16.78 -6.09 -3.72
CA GLY A 97 -18.11 -5.55 -3.99
C GLY A 97 -19.05 -6.53 -4.68
N GLY A 98 -18.53 -7.59 -5.30
CA GLY A 98 -19.31 -8.66 -5.91
C GLY A 98 -19.76 -9.76 -4.94
N MET A 99 -19.41 -9.68 -3.65
CA MET A 99 -19.71 -10.71 -2.66
C MET A 99 -20.87 -10.32 -1.74
N ASP A 100 -21.93 -11.14 -1.71
CA ASP A 100 -23.07 -10.95 -0.80
C ASP A 100 -22.71 -11.27 0.66
N ALA A 101 -21.81 -12.21 0.87
CA ALA A 101 -21.30 -12.62 2.18
C ALA A 101 -19.89 -13.18 2.08
N PHE A 102 -19.10 -12.97 3.13
CA PHE A 102 -17.75 -13.50 3.25
C PHE A 102 -17.73 -14.76 4.12
N THR A 103 -16.97 -15.75 3.69
CA THR A 103 -16.57 -16.89 4.51
C THR A 103 -15.48 -16.48 5.52
N ASP A 104 -15.26 -17.29 6.56
CA ASP A 104 -14.16 -17.07 7.51
C ASP A 104 -12.78 -17.00 6.85
N VAL A 105 -12.56 -17.74 5.77
CA VAL A 105 -11.29 -17.68 5.03
C VAL A 105 -11.14 -16.33 4.34
N GLN A 106 -12.19 -15.83 3.69
CA GLN A 106 -12.14 -14.52 3.03
C GLN A 106 -12.01 -13.38 4.05
N HIS A 107 -12.69 -13.47 5.20
CA HIS A 107 -12.48 -12.52 6.30
C HIS A 107 -11.01 -12.48 6.75
N ARG A 108 -10.38 -13.65 6.95
CA ARG A 108 -8.96 -13.72 7.33
C ARG A 108 -8.06 -13.12 6.25
N LEU A 109 -8.23 -13.51 4.98
CA LEU A 109 -7.44 -12.98 3.87
C LEU A 109 -7.53 -11.45 3.74
N VAL A 110 -8.71 -10.90 3.95
CA VAL A 110 -8.93 -9.44 3.95
C VAL A 110 -8.18 -8.76 5.09
N VAL A 111 -8.23 -9.34 6.29
CA VAL A 111 -7.51 -8.81 7.46
C VAL A 111 -5.99 -8.92 7.25
N ASP A 112 -5.51 -10.07 6.78
CA ASP A 112 -4.09 -10.32 6.48
C ASP A 112 -3.55 -9.28 5.47
N LEU A 113 -4.33 -8.93 4.45
CA LEU A 113 -3.97 -7.87 3.51
C LEU A 113 -3.87 -6.49 4.18
N LEU A 114 -4.82 -6.13 5.05
CA LEU A 114 -4.77 -4.87 5.79
C LEU A 114 -3.56 -4.79 6.73
N GLU A 115 -3.20 -5.90 7.38
CA GLU A 115 -2.00 -6.00 8.20
C GLU A 115 -0.72 -5.85 7.36
N HIS A 116 -0.68 -6.50 6.20
CA HIS A 116 0.42 -6.35 5.23
C HIS A 116 0.59 -4.89 4.77
N GLU A 117 -0.51 -4.23 4.40
CA GLU A 117 -0.51 -2.82 4.01
C GLU A 117 0.00 -1.92 5.15
N ALA A 118 -0.47 -2.13 6.37
CA ALA A 118 -0.03 -1.38 7.54
C ALA A 118 1.47 -1.59 7.84
N ALA A 119 1.98 -2.81 7.66
CA ALA A 119 3.40 -3.11 7.79
C ALA A 119 4.25 -2.33 6.77
N HIS A 120 3.83 -2.31 5.50
CA HIS A 120 4.52 -1.54 4.47
C HIS A 120 4.39 -0.02 4.68
N GLN A 121 3.26 0.49 5.16
CA GLN A 121 3.12 1.89 5.56
C GLN A 121 4.13 2.25 6.64
N GLY A 122 4.25 1.44 7.70
CA GLY A 122 5.23 1.64 8.77
C GLY A 122 6.68 1.61 8.26
N GLN A 123 7.00 0.70 7.34
CA GLN A 123 8.31 0.69 6.69
C GLN A 123 8.53 1.98 5.90
N LEU A 124 7.60 2.38 5.05
CA LEU A 124 7.72 3.57 4.21
C LEU A 124 7.83 4.87 5.01
N ILE A 125 7.18 4.98 6.18
CA ILE A 125 7.40 6.10 7.10
C ILE A 125 8.88 6.23 7.47
N ARG A 126 9.60 5.11 7.68
CA ARG A 126 11.04 5.13 7.92
C ARG A 126 11.83 5.62 6.71
N TYR A 127 11.39 5.32 5.47
CA TYR A 127 12.02 5.85 4.26
C TYR A 127 11.79 7.35 4.14
N LEU A 128 10.56 7.82 4.40
CA LEU A 128 10.24 9.25 4.38
C LEU A 128 11.20 10.01 5.31
N TYR A 129 11.37 9.52 6.52
CA TYR A 129 12.28 10.15 7.47
C TYR A 129 13.76 9.96 7.16
N GLY A 130 14.20 8.75 6.83
CA GLY A 130 15.61 8.42 6.60
C GLY A 130 16.18 9.03 5.31
N LEU A 131 15.33 9.28 4.33
CA LEU A 131 15.70 9.88 3.04
C LEU A 131 15.30 11.35 2.93
N ARG A 132 14.65 11.91 3.97
CA ARG A 132 14.12 13.28 3.99
C ARG A 132 13.20 13.57 2.80
N LEU A 133 12.34 12.60 2.46
CA LEU A 133 11.32 12.76 1.43
C LEU A 133 10.13 13.53 2.00
N PRO A 134 9.35 14.23 1.15
CA PRO A 134 8.13 14.88 1.60
C PRO A 134 7.11 13.85 2.14
N ILE A 135 6.39 14.23 3.20
CA ILE A 135 5.35 13.39 3.82
C ILE A 135 3.99 13.88 3.31
N PRO A 136 3.13 13.00 2.74
CA PRO A 136 1.78 13.40 2.33
C PRO A 136 0.93 13.85 3.53
N GLU A 137 0.07 14.86 3.35
CA GLU A 137 -0.84 15.34 4.42
C GLU A 137 -1.75 14.25 4.98
N SER A 138 -2.20 13.33 4.11
CA SER A 138 -3.00 12.19 4.55
C SER A 138 -2.24 11.26 5.49
N TRP A 139 -0.91 11.13 5.32
CA TRP A 139 -0.06 10.35 6.22
C TRP A 139 0.20 11.10 7.52
N LYS A 140 0.46 12.41 7.45
CA LYS A 140 0.60 13.26 8.65
C LYS A 140 -0.63 13.15 9.54
N SER A 141 -1.82 13.32 8.97
CA SER A 141 -3.07 13.19 9.71
C SER A 141 -3.29 11.76 10.23
N ARG A 142 -3.06 10.74 9.40
CA ARG A 142 -3.33 9.34 9.78
C ARG A 142 -2.43 8.82 10.89
N PHE A 143 -1.15 9.18 10.87
CA PHE A 143 -0.12 8.62 11.73
C PHE A 143 0.49 9.64 12.71
N ALA A 144 -0.06 10.85 12.77
CA ALA A 144 0.44 11.95 13.59
C ALA A 144 1.93 12.25 13.33
N LEU A 145 2.29 12.37 12.05
CA LEU A 145 3.67 12.66 11.61
C LEU A 145 3.91 14.16 11.50
N GLU A 146 5.11 14.60 11.86
CA GLU A 146 5.58 15.98 11.66
C GLU A 146 6.65 16.04 10.55
N ASP A 147 6.74 17.16 9.83
CA ASP A 147 7.80 17.41 8.86
C ASP A 147 9.15 17.66 9.55
N HIS A 148 10.23 17.32 8.85
CA HIS A 148 11.59 17.68 9.21
C HIS A 148 11.88 19.16 8.95
N SER A 149 11.08 20.08 9.49
CA SER A 149 11.54 21.46 9.60
C SER A 149 12.53 21.53 10.75
N PRO A 150 13.74 22.09 10.58
CA PRO A 150 14.55 22.44 11.73
C PRO A 150 13.70 23.39 12.58
N ARG A 151 13.44 23.03 13.85
CA ARG A 151 13.00 24.03 14.81
C ARG A 151 14.13 25.03 14.87
N LEU A 152 13.95 26.18 14.21
CA LEU A 152 14.81 27.33 14.39
C LEU A 152 14.68 27.70 15.87
N GLY A 153 15.68 27.30 16.65
CA GLY A 153 15.85 27.59 18.06
C GLY A 153 17.31 27.96 18.28
#